data_AF-A0AAV7QG61-F1
#
_entry.id   AF-A0AAV7QG61-F1
#
_cell.length_a   1.000
_cell.length_b   1.000
_cell.length_c   1.000
_cell.angle_alpha   90.00
_cell.angle_beta   90.00
_cell.angle_gamma   90.00
#
_symmetry.space_group_name_H-M   'P 1'
#
loop_
_entity.id
_entity.type
_entity.pdbx_description
1 polymer ?
#
loop_
_entity_poly.entity_id
_entity_poly.type
_entity_poly.pdbx_seq_one_letter_code
_entity_poly.pdbx_strand_id
1 'polypeptide(L)'
;MADSAQESTMDRILQEISAVGRRLEEMDGAMASLTAETKSIHMDIASFQTCVQGLEQRVTTVEAQAVSFQDRDQELLFLRSKMTDLEDRSWRDNVRFLGFPENIEGENIHAFLRETLPKLTGITFDPPLEF
;
A
#
# COMPACT_ATOMS: atom_id res chain seq x y z
N MET A 1 -23.16 84.26 32.91
CA MET A 1 -23.38 82.90 33.45
C MET A 1 -23.92 81.93 32.40
N ALA A 2 -24.83 82.33 31.50
CA ALA A 2 -25.26 81.47 30.40
C ALA A 2 -24.15 81.19 29.36
N ASP A 3 -23.37 82.22 29.00
CA ASP A 3 -22.32 82.14 27.98
C ASP A 3 -21.17 81.19 28.36
N SER A 4 -20.70 81.26 29.61
CA SER A 4 -19.67 80.36 30.16
C SER A 4 -20.10 78.90 30.27
N ALA A 5 -21.41 78.64 30.42
CA ALA A 5 -21.96 77.27 30.44
C ALA A 5 -22.05 76.70 29.01
N GLN A 6 -22.26 77.57 28.02
CA GLN A 6 -22.29 77.22 26.60
C GLN A 6 -20.88 76.90 26.07
N GLU A 7 -19.88 77.66 26.51
CA GLU A 7 -18.46 77.40 26.21
C GLU A 7 -17.98 76.07 26.81
N SER A 8 -18.34 75.79 28.08
CA SER A 8 -18.01 74.51 28.75
C SER A 8 -18.67 73.28 28.10
N THR A 9 -19.87 73.41 27.55
CA THR A 9 -20.54 72.31 26.84
C THR A 9 -19.93 72.06 25.47
N MET A 10 -19.51 73.12 24.76
CA MET A 10 -18.77 73.01 23.50
C MET A 10 -17.43 72.29 23.68
N ASP A 11 -16.65 72.64 24.71
CA ASP A 11 -15.37 71.99 25.01
C ASP A 11 -15.53 70.49 25.28
N ARG A 12 -16.61 70.11 26.00
CA ARG A 12 -16.90 68.71 26.28
C ARG A 12 -17.22 67.93 25.00
N ILE A 13 -18.01 68.52 24.09
CA ILE A 13 -18.33 67.91 22.80
C ILE A 13 -17.06 67.73 21.95
N LEU A 14 -16.18 68.73 21.90
CA LEU A 14 -14.91 68.64 21.18
C LEU A 14 -14.02 67.51 21.75
N GLN A 15 -13.99 67.38 23.08
CA GLN A 15 -13.26 66.30 23.73
C GLN A 15 -13.85 64.91 23.39
N GLU A 16 -15.17 64.76 23.41
CA GLU A 16 -15.84 63.51 23.01
C GLU A 16 -15.59 63.18 21.53
N ILE A 17 -15.65 64.16 20.62
CA ILE A 17 -15.32 63.98 19.19
C ILE A 17 -13.88 63.50 19.02
N SER A 18 -12.92 64.10 19.74
CA SER A 18 -11.52 63.66 19.67
C SER A 18 -11.30 62.24 20.20
N ALA A 19 -12.08 61.83 21.21
CA ALA A 19 -12.03 60.47 21.73
C ALA A 19 -12.62 59.46 20.74
N VAL A 20 -13.72 59.83 20.07
CA VAL A 20 -14.31 59.01 18.99
C VAL A 20 -13.34 58.89 17.81
N GLY A 21 -12.67 59.98 17.41
CA GLY A 21 -11.66 59.97 16.35
C GLY A 21 -10.53 58.97 16.63
N ARG A 22 -9.95 59.01 17.83
CA ARG A 22 -8.92 58.05 18.25
C ARG A 22 -9.40 56.60 18.21
N ARG A 23 -10.63 56.34 18.67
CA ARG A 23 -11.22 54.99 18.63
C ARG A 23 -11.44 54.48 17.20
N LEU A 24 -11.77 55.37 16.26
CA LEU A 24 -11.88 55.01 14.84
C LEU A 24 -10.52 54.64 14.25
N GLU A 25 -9.46 55.41 14.55
CA GLU A 25 -8.10 55.10 14.12
C GLU A 25 -7.61 53.74 14.67
N GLU A 26 -7.88 53.45 15.94
CA GLU A 26 -7.59 52.14 16.55
C GLU A 26 -8.37 51.00 15.87
N MET A 27 -9.65 51.23 15.54
CA MET A 27 -10.47 50.27 14.81
C MET A 27 -9.94 50.01 13.40
N ASP A 28 -9.53 51.05 12.68
CA ASP A 28 -8.95 50.92 11.34
C ASP A 28 -7.66 50.10 11.37
N GLY A 29 -6.82 50.32 12.38
CA GLY A 29 -5.62 49.51 12.62
C GLY A 29 -5.96 48.04 12.89
N ALA A 30 -6.93 47.78 13.76
CA ALA A 30 -7.39 46.41 14.05
C ALA A 30 -7.98 45.72 12.82
N MET A 31 -8.78 46.42 12.02
CA MET A 31 -9.35 45.90 10.76
C MET A 31 -8.27 45.59 9.73
N ALA A 32 -7.25 46.43 9.61
CA ALA A 32 -6.10 46.18 8.73
C ALA A 32 -5.35 44.90 9.14
N SER A 33 -5.12 44.72 10.45
CA SER A 33 -4.48 43.51 10.99
C SER A 33 -5.32 42.25 10.72
N LEU A 34 -6.62 42.28 11.00
CA LEU A 34 -7.52 41.15 10.72
C LEU A 34 -7.58 40.81 9.24
N THR A 35 -7.54 41.81 8.37
CA THR A 35 -7.50 41.60 6.91
C THR A 35 -6.20 40.90 6.50
N ALA A 36 -5.07 41.27 7.09
CA ALA A 36 -3.78 40.63 6.81
C ALA A 36 -3.78 39.16 7.29
N GLU A 37 -4.25 38.90 8.51
CA GLU A 37 -4.34 37.55 9.07
C GLU A 37 -5.29 36.65 8.26
N THR A 38 -6.45 37.18 7.86
CA THR A 38 -7.41 36.46 6.99
C THR A 38 -6.79 36.07 5.66
N LYS A 39 -5.97 36.96 5.05
CA LYS A 39 -5.24 36.63 3.81
C LYS A 39 -4.20 35.53 4.04
N SER A 40 -3.48 35.57 5.16
CA SER A 40 -2.52 34.52 5.52
C SER A 40 -3.20 33.17 5.66
N ILE A 41 -4.30 33.10 6.42
CA ILE A 41 -5.09 31.87 6.59
C ILE A 41 -5.59 31.35 5.23
N HIS A 42 -6.03 32.24 4.34
CA HIS A 42 -6.48 31.84 3.00
C HIS A 42 -5.34 31.19 2.19
N MET A 43 -4.12 31.73 2.27
CA MET A 43 -2.95 31.14 1.63
C MET A 43 -2.59 29.77 2.23
N ASP A 44 -2.64 29.64 3.56
CA ASP A 44 -2.37 28.38 4.24
C ASP A 44 -3.39 27.31 3.84
N ILE A 45 -4.68 27.66 3.79
CA ILE A 45 -5.75 26.75 3.32
C ILE A 45 -5.49 26.30 1.88
N ALA A 46 -5.12 27.21 0.97
CA ALA A 46 -4.81 26.85 -0.41
C ALA A 46 -3.62 25.89 -0.51
N SER A 47 -2.60 26.09 0.33
CA SER A 47 -1.44 25.19 0.41
C SER A 47 -1.83 23.80 0.92
N PHE A 48 -2.68 23.74 1.96
CA PHE A 48 -3.18 22.48 2.49
C PHE A 48 -4.06 21.74 1.49
N GLN A 49 -4.92 22.44 0.75
CA GLN A 49 -5.73 21.83 -0.32
C GLN A 49 -4.85 21.15 -1.37
N THR A 50 -3.77 21.82 -1.78
CA THR A 50 -2.81 21.25 -2.75
C THR A 50 -2.11 20.01 -2.17
N CYS A 51 -1.70 20.07 -0.90
CA CYS A 51 -1.06 18.94 -0.22
C CYS A 51 -2.01 17.73 -0.11
N VAL A 52 -3.26 17.96 0.29
CA VAL A 52 -4.29 16.93 0.44
C VAL A 52 -4.56 16.25 -0.91
N GLN A 53 -4.73 17.01 -2.00
CA GLN A 53 -4.92 16.44 -3.34
C GLN A 53 -3.73 15.56 -3.75
N GLY A 54 -2.50 16.01 -3.46
CA GLY A 54 -1.30 15.21 -3.72
C GLY A 54 -1.24 13.92 -2.90
N LEU A 55 -1.69 13.95 -1.64
CA LEU A 55 -1.78 12.76 -0.79
C LEU A 55 -2.87 11.80 -1.28
N GLU A 56 -4.04 12.30 -1.64
CA GLU A 56 -5.14 11.49 -2.20
C GLU A 56 -4.68 10.73 -3.45
N GLN A 57 -4.01 11.41 -4.38
CA GLN A 57 -3.48 10.77 -5.59
C GLN A 57 -2.46 9.68 -5.28
N ARG A 58 -1.58 9.90 -4.28
CA ARG A 58 -0.61 8.91 -3.84
C ARG A 58 -1.28 7.70 -3.19
N VAL A 59 -2.30 7.92 -2.37
CA VAL A 59 -3.08 6.85 -1.75
C VAL A 59 -3.75 5.99 -2.82
N THR A 60 -4.46 6.60 -3.78
CA THR A 60 -5.08 5.87 -4.90
C THR A 60 -4.06 5.04 -5.69
N THR A 61 -2.86 5.58 -5.92
CA THR A 61 -1.79 4.85 -6.62
C THR A 61 -1.31 3.64 -5.82
N VAL A 62 -1.09 3.80 -4.52
CA VAL A 62 -0.64 2.72 -3.62
C VAL A 62 -1.70 1.63 -3.51
N GLU A 63 -2.98 2.00 -3.38
CA GLU A 63 -4.10 1.06 -3.34
C GLU A 63 -4.19 0.23 -4.62
N ALA A 64 -4.06 0.87 -5.79
CA ALA A 64 -4.05 0.15 -7.08
C ALA A 64 -2.87 -0.83 -7.20
N GLN A 65 -1.69 -0.44 -6.69
CA GLN A 65 -0.52 -1.32 -6.66
C GLN A 65 -0.73 -2.52 -5.71
N ALA A 66 -1.33 -2.31 -4.55
CA ALA A 66 -1.62 -3.37 -3.58
C ALA A 66 -2.56 -4.43 -4.18
N VAL A 67 -3.62 -4.02 -4.87
CA VAL A 67 -4.52 -4.93 -5.60
C VAL A 67 -3.73 -5.71 -6.66
N SER A 68 -2.90 -5.03 -7.45
CA SER A 68 -2.08 -5.68 -8.47
C SER A 68 -1.08 -6.70 -7.90
N PHE A 69 -0.53 -6.45 -6.71
CA PHE A 69 0.34 -7.43 -6.04
C PHE A 69 -0.44 -8.65 -5.56
N GLN A 70 -1.64 -8.45 -5.00
CA GLN A 70 -2.50 -9.55 -4.58
C GLN A 70 -2.88 -10.46 -5.75
N ASP A 71 -3.20 -9.90 -6.93
CA ASP A 71 -3.51 -10.67 -8.13
C ASP A 71 -2.31 -11.51 -8.58
N ARG A 72 -1.10 -10.93 -8.54
CA ARG A 72 0.14 -11.65 -8.86
C ARG A 72 0.43 -12.78 -7.88
N ASP A 73 0.19 -12.56 -6.58
CA ASP A 73 0.39 -13.60 -5.58
C ASP A 73 -0.56 -14.80 -5.80
N GLN A 74 -1.80 -14.53 -6.19
CA GLN A 74 -2.75 -15.58 -6.58
C GLN A 74 -2.28 -16.35 -7.82
N GLU A 75 -1.79 -15.64 -8.83
CA GLU A 75 -1.24 -16.25 -10.04
C GLU A 75 -0.02 -17.13 -9.71
N LEU A 76 0.89 -16.67 -8.85
CA LEU A 76 2.05 -17.44 -8.39
C LEU A 76 1.64 -18.71 -7.65
N LEU A 77 0.64 -18.62 -6.76
CA LEU A 77 0.12 -19.80 -6.04
C LEU A 77 -0.49 -20.81 -7.02
N PHE A 78 -1.26 -20.34 -7.99
CA PHE A 78 -1.84 -21.19 -9.03
C PHE A 78 -0.76 -21.88 -9.87
N LEU A 79 0.26 -21.12 -10.29
CA LEU A 79 1.33 -21.63 -11.13
C LEU A 79 2.19 -22.65 -10.37
N ARG A 80 2.45 -22.39 -9.08
CA ARG A 80 3.13 -23.33 -8.19
C ARG A 80 2.36 -24.63 -8.03
N SER A 81 1.04 -24.55 -7.80
CA SER A 81 0.17 -25.73 -7.70
C SER A 81 0.21 -26.57 -8.98
N LYS A 82 0.15 -25.92 -10.15
CA LYS A 82 0.30 -26.60 -11.45
C LYS A 82 1.66 -27.25 -11.62
N MET A 83 2.73 -26.57 -11.22
CA MET A 83 4.08 -27.14 -11.29
C MET A 83 4.20 -28.39 -10.44
N THR A 84 3.69 -28.36 -9.21
CA THR A 84 3.67 -29.54 -8.34
C THR A 84 2.87 -30.70 -8.93
N ASP A 85 1.67 -30.45 -9.48
CA ASP A 85 0.89 -31.50 -10.16
C ASP A 85 1.64 -32.09 -11.38
N LEU A 86 2.35 -31.26 -12.14
CA LEU A 86 3.16 -31.74 -13.25
C LEU A 86 4.37 -32.57 -12.80
N GLU A 87 5.06 -32.15 -11.74
CA GLU A 87 6.16 -32.91 -11.13
C GLU A 87 5.67 -34.27 -10.61
N ASP A 88 4.55 -34.27 -9.86
CA ASP A 88 3.95 -35.49 -9.33
C ASP A 88 3.53 -36.46 -10.45
N ARG A 89 2.95 -35.95 -11.54
CA ARG A 89 2.62 -36.77 -12.72
C ARG A 89 3.86 -37.30 -13.42
N SER A 90 4.91 -36.48 -13.52
CA SER A 90 6.17 -36.90 -14.15
C SER A 90 6.88 -38.00 -13.37
N TRP A 91 6.67 -38.08 -12.05
CA TRP A 91 7.29 -39.10 -11.20
C TRP A 91 6.37 -40.24 -10.83
N ARG A 92 5.07 -40.15 -11.11
CA ARG A 92 4.06 -41.14 -10.70
C ARG A 92 4.42 -42.58 -11.07
N ASP A 93 4.95 -42.76 -12.27
CA ASP A 93 5.28 -44.09 -12.80
C ASP A 93 6.76 -44.44 -12.65
N ASN A 94 7.55 -43.55 -12.04
CA ASN A 94 8.98 -43.77 -11.81
C ASN A 94 9.21 -44.49 -10.48
N VAL A 95 9.87 -45.65 -10.54
CA VAL A 95 10.28 -46.39 -9.34
C VAL A 95 11.75 -46.09 -9.04
N ARG A 96 12.07 -45.83 -7.77
CA ARG A 96 13.45 -45.64 -7.29
C ARG A 96 13.94 -46.87 -6.55
N PHE A 97 14.98 -47.50 -7.07
CA PHE A 97 15.69 -48.59 -6.39
C PHE A 97 16.82 -48.00 -5.53
N LEU A 98 16.78 -48.25 -4.22
CA LEU A 98 17.76 -47.77 -3.26
C LEU A 98 18.44 -48.95 -2.57
N GLY A 99 19.73 -48.82 -2.25
CA GLY A 99 20.49 -49.84 -1.50
C GLY A 99 21.12 -50.95 -2.33
N PHE A 100 21.12 -50.84 -3.66
CA PHE A 100 21.89 -51.72 -4.53
C PHE A 100 23.36 -51.27 -4.58
N PRO A 101 24.33 -52.19 -4.43
CA PRO A 101 25.73 -51.91 -4.75
C PRO A 101 25.88 -51.52 -6.23
N GLU A 102 26.82 -50.63 -6.52
CA GLU A 102 27.10 -50.20 -7.89
C GLU A 102 27.56 -51.38 -8.78
N ASN A 103 27.10 -51.40 -10.04
CA ASN A 103 27.41 -52.40 -11.08
C ASN A 103 26.86 -53.82 -10.84
N ILE A 104 25.89 -53.99 -9.93
CA ILE A 104 25.25 -55.30 -9.72
C ILE A 104 24.40 -55.75 -10.91
N GLU A 105 23.90 -54.79 -11.70
CA GLU A 105 23.13 -55.00 -12.91
C GLU A 105 23.95 -55.59 -14.08
N GLY A 106 25.29 -55.53 -14.02
CA GLY A 106 26.16 -55.98 -15.10
C GLY A 106 25.99 -55.15 -16.37
N GLU A 107 26.03 -55.80 -17.53
CA GLU A 107 25.98 -55.14 -18.85
C GLU A 107 24.53 -54.83 -19.32
N ASN A 108 23.51 -55.43 -18.69
CA ASN A 108 22.11 -55.28 -19.12
C ASN A 108 21.13 -55.16 -17.94
N ILE A 109 20.72 -53.92 -17.67
CA ILE A 109 19.77 -53.57 -16.60
C ILE A 109 18.39 -54.20 -16.77
N HIS A 110 17.90 -54.40 -18.00
CA HIS A 110 16.58 -54.99 -18.26
C HIS A 110 16.56 -56.47 -17.89
N ALA A 111 17.63 -57.20 -18.17
CA ALA A 111 17.77 -58.60 -17.77
C ALA A 111 17.82 -58.74 -16.25
N PHE A 112 18.61 -57.88 -15.59
CA PHE A 112 18.68 -57.82 -14.14
C PHE A 112 17.32 -57.53 -13.49
N LEU A 113 16.57 -56.54 -13.98
CA LEU A 113 15.25 -56.20 -13.45
C LEU A 113 14.23 -57.32 -13.65
N ARG A 114 14.23 -57.99 -14.81
CA ARG A 114 13.31 -59.12 -15.09
C ARG A 114 13.53 -60.30 -14.14
N GLU A 115 14.76 -60.55 -13.72
CA GLU A 115 15.09 -61.59 -12.76
C GLU A 115 14.84 -61.15 -11.31
N THR A 116 15.18 -59.90 -10.99
CA THR A 116 15.23 -59.41 -9.61
C THR A 116 13.87 -58.95 -9.10
N LEU A 117 13.04 -58.33 -9.95
CA LEU A 117 11.71 -57.84 -9.54
C LEU A 117 10.79 -58.96 -9.02
N PRO A 118 10.60 -60.10 -9.71
CA PRO A 118 9.75 -61.18 -9.20
C PRO A 118 10.26 -61.76 -7.87
N LYS A 119 11.59 -61.82 -7.68
CA LYS A 119 12.21 -62.31 -6.44
C LYS A 119 11.98 -61.35 -5.26
N LEU A 120 12.01 -60.05 -5.52
CA LEU A 120 11.80 -59.02 -4.49
C LEU A 120 10.33 -58.84 -4.11
N THR A 121 9.42 -58.88 -5.09
CA THR A 121 8.00 -58.61 -4.86
C THR A 121 7.21 -59.87 -4.52
N GLY A 122 7.73 -61.06 -4.85
CA GLY A 122 6.99 -62.33 -4.74
C GLY A 122 5.84 -62.45 -5.73
N ILE A 123 5.77 -61.56 -6.72
CA ILE A 123 4.71 -61.53 -7.73
C ILE A 123 5.25 -62.15 -9.02
N THR A 124 4.51 -63.11 -9.56
CA THR A 124 4.76 -63.67 -10.89
C THR A 124 4.03 -62.81 -11.92
N PHE A 125 4.75 -62.23 -12.88
CA PHE A 125 4.17 -61.43 -13.95
C PHE A 125 3.80 -62.33 -15.12
N ASP A 126 2.52 -62.34 -15.52
CA ASP A 126 1.99 -63.01 -16.70
C ASP A 126 1.11 -62.03 -17.51
N PRO A 127 1.53 -61.58 -18.71
CA PRO A 127 2.76 -61.95 -19.42
C PRO A 127 4.05 -61.38 -18.78
N PRO A 128 5.24 -61.87 -19.19
CA PRO A 128 6.53 -61.41 -18.64
C PRO A 128 6.75 -59.91 -18.83
N LEU A 129 7.54 -59.29 -17.94
CA LEU A 129 7.88 -57.87 -18.02
C LEU A 129 8.56 -57.52 -19.36
N GLU A 130 7.86 -56.71 -20.15
CA GLU A 130 8.35 -56.06 -21.37
C GLU A 130 8.97 -54.72 -20.99
N PHE A 131 10.24 -54.53 -21.34
CA PHE A 131 10.99 -53.30 -21.14
C PHE A 131 11.63 -52.88 -22.46
#